data_AF-A0A3C1U8J0-F1
#
_entry.id   AF-A0A3C1U8J0-F1
#
_cell.length_a   1.000
_cell.length_b   1.000
_cell.length_c   1.000
_cell.angle_alpha   90.00
_cell.angle_beta   90.00
_cell.angle_gamma   90.00
#
_symmetry.space_group_name_H-M   'P 1'
#
loop_
_entity.id
_entity.type
_entity.pdbx_description
1 polymer ?
#
loop_
_entity_poly.entity_id
_entity_poly.type
_entity_poly.pdbx_seq_one_letter_code
_entity_poly.pdbx_strand_id
1 'polypeptide(L)' 'MDDNEFYISAGAYLRELREKNNYSLGDIAHRLGTARVTVMRYETGERKPPLGVLKKLCSIYGISLNDLFDRFQEYL' A
#
# COMPACT_ATOMS: atom_id res chain seq x y z
N MET A 1 16.08 6.74 -9.50
CA MET A 1 15.20 5.92 -8.67
C MET A 1 14.86 4.68 -9.47
N ASP A 2 15.17 3.50 -8.94
CA ASP A 2 14.61 2.28 -9.52
C ASP A 2 13.18 2.07 -8.98
N ASP A 3 12.37 1.32 -9.72
CA ASP A 3 10.99 1.02 -9.34
C ASP A 3 10.88 0.40 -7.93
N ASN A 4 11.93 -0.29 -7.46
CA ASN A 4 11.90 -1.07 -6.23
C ASN A 4 11.88 -0.19 -4.98
N GLU A 5 12.69 0.87 -4.95
CA GLU A 5 12.72 1.84 -3.85
C GLU A 5 11.36 2.53 -3.65
N PHE A 6 10.68 2.82 -4.76
CA PHE A 6 9.30 3.31 -4.72
C PHE A 6 8.38 2.28 -4.02
N TYR A 7 8.31 1.03 -4.48
CA TYR A 7 7.35 0.09 -3.89
C TYR A 7 7.62 -0.26 -2.42
N ILE A 8 8.86 -0.16 -1.95
CA ILE A 8 9.20 -0.34 -0.52
C ILE A 8 8.56 0.75 0.34
N SER A 9 8.77 2.03 0.03
CA SER A 9 8.21 3.11 0.85
C SER A 9 6.69 3.25 0.69
N ALA A 10 6.15 2.93 -0.49
CA ALA A 10 4.70 2.92 -0.72
C ALA A 10 4.05 1.82 0.11
N GLY A 11 4.67 0.64 0.14
CA GLY A 11 4.27 -0.48 1.00
C GLY A 11 4.26 -0.07 2.47
N ALA A 12 5.32 0.57 2.95
CA ALA A 12 5.41 1.04 4.33
C ALA A 12 4.30 2.06 4.67
N TYR A 13 4.00 3.00 3.77
CA TYR A 13 2.92 3.95 3.99
C TYR A 13 1.53 3.29 3.98
N LEU A 14 1.29 2.31 3.09
CA LEU A 14 0.07 1.51 3.08
C LEU A 14 -0.12 0.74 4.40
N ARG A 15 0.97 0.25 4.99
CA ARG A 15 0.97 -0.37 6.31
C ARG A 15 0.58 0.60 7.41
N GLU A 16 1.17 1.81 7.42
CA GLU A 16 0.81 2.85 8.39
C GLU A 16 -0.69 3.17 8.33
N LEU A 17 -1.25 3.33 7.12
CA LEU A 17 -2.67 3.60 6.93
C LEU A 17 -3.53 2.44 7.42
N ARG A 18 -3.14 1.20 7.14
CA ARG A 18 -3.83 0.00 7.62
C ARG A 18 -3.90 -0.01 9.15
N GLU A 19 -2.78 0.22 9.81
CA GLU A 19 -2.66 0.21 11.27
C GLU A 19 -3.41 1.39 11.91
N LYS A 20 -3.33 2.60 11.34
CA LYS A 20 -4.11 3.78 11.79
C LYS A 20 -5.62 3.56 11.72
N ASN A 21 -6.09 2.76 10.76
CA ASN A 21 -7.50 2.39 10.62
C ASN A 21 -7.89 1.14 11.43
N ASN A 22 -6.99 0.58 12.25
CA ASN A 22 -7.19 -0.66 13.00
C ASN A 22 -7.58 -1.87 12.13
N TYR A 23 -7.14 -1.90 10.88
CA TYR A 23 -7.35 -3.04 10.00
C TYR A 23 -6.24 -4.08 10.18
N SER A 24 -6.62 -5.35 10.26
CA SER A 24 -5.68 -6.45 10.11
C SER A 24 -5.30 -6.65 8.64
N LEU A 25 -4.21 -7.36 8.39
CA LEU A 25 -3.87 -7.82 7.03
C LEU A 25 -5.00 -8.67 6.41
N GLY A 26 -5.77 -9.38 7.24
CA GLY A 26 -6.92 -10.18 6.81
C GLY A 26 -8.09 -9.33 6.32
N ASP A 27 -8.36 -8.20 6.98
CA ASP A 27 -9.45 -7.29 6.59
C ASP A 27 -9.19 -6.68 5.21
N ILE A 28 -7.96 -6.24 4.97
CA ILE A 28 -7.55 -5.71 3.66
C ILE A 28 -7.56 -6.80 2.60
N ALA A 29 -7.08 -8.00 2.94
CA ALA A 29 -7.08 -9.13 2.02
C ALA A 29 -8.51 -9.50 1.58
N HIS A 30 -9.45 -9.53 2.53
CA HIS A 30 -10.87 -9.75 2.25
C HIS A 30 -11.45 -8.66 1.32
N ARG A 31 -11.20 -7.38 1.61
CA ARG A 31 -11.66 -6.25 0.78
C ARG A 31 -11.07 -6.26 -0.63
N LEU A 32 -9.83 -6.75 -0.78
CA LEU A 32 -9.17 -6.85 -2.07
C LEU A 32 -9.51 -8.15 -2.84
N GLY A 33 -10.11 -9.14 -2.19
CA GLY A 33 -10.31 -10.47 -2.76
C GLY A 33 -8.99 -11.21 -2.99
N THR A 34 -8.05 -11.12 -2.05
CA THR A 34 -6.72 -11.75 -2.13
C THR A 34 -6.34 -12.44 -0.82
N ALA A 35 -5.16 -13.06 -0.77
CA ALA A 35 -4.64 -13.70 0.44
C ALA A 35 -3.96 -12.69 1.37
N ARG A 36 -4.01 -12.94 2.69
CA ARG A 36 -3.30 -12.16 3.72
C ARG A 36 -1.81 -11.94 3.39
N VAL A 37 -1.14 -12.99 2.91
CA VAL A 37 0.29 -12.93 2.53
C VAL A 37 0.54 -12.00 1.35
N THR A 38 -0.43 -11.85 0.44
CA THR A 38 -0.33 -10.93 -0.70
C THR A 38 -0.33 -9.49 -0.22
N VAL A 39 -1.19 -9.14 0.75
CA VAL A 39 -1.20 -7.80 1.36
C VAL A 39 0.11 -7.53 2.09
N MET A 40 0.61 -8.49 2.87
CA MET A 40 1.91 -8.36 3.54
C MET A 40 3.03 -8.06 2.55
N ARG A 41 3.10 -8.78 1.42
CA ARG A 41 4.11 -8.55 0.38
C ARG A 41 3.98 -7.19 -0.33
N TYR A 42 2.76 -6.65 -0.40
CA TYR A 42 2.56 -5.28 -0.87
C TYR A 42 3.13 -4.28 0.15
N GLU A 43 2.89 -4.51 1.44
CA GLU A 43 3.35 -3.63 2.52
C GLU A 43 4.87 -3.68 2.75
N THR A 44 5.55 -4.77 2.38
CA THR A 44 7.01 -4.89 2.48
C THR A 44 7.76 -4.51 1.20
N GLY A 45 7.05 -4.20 0.12
CA GLY A 45 7.65 -3.96 -1.20
C GLY A 45 8.14 -5.23 -1.92
N GLU A 46 8.05 -6.41 -1.31
CA GLU A 46 8.40 -7.71 -1.93
C GLU A 46 7.59 -8.00 -3.20
N ARG A 47 6.40 -7.40 -3.31
CA ARG A 47 5.56 -7.50 -4.51
C ARG A 47 5.04 -6.13 -4.90
N LYS A 48 5.25 -5.77 -6.16
CA LYS A 48 4.60 -4.62 -6.80
C LYS A 48 3.08 -4.82 -6.86
N PRO A 49 2.26 -3.96 -6.22
CA PRO A 49 0.82 -4.04 -6.34
C PRO A 49 0.39 -3.58 -7.74
N PRO A 50 -0.52 -4.32 -8.42
CA PRO A 50 -1.11 -3.82 -9.67
C PRO A 50 -1.81 -2.48 -9.47
N LEU A 51 -1.85 -1.63 -10.50
CA LEU A 51 -2.50 -0.30 -10.40
C LEU A 51 -3.95 -0.37 -9.90
N GLY A 52 -4.71 -1.39 -10.32
CA GLY A 52 -6.07 -1.60 -9.83
C GLY A 52 -6.16 -1.90 -8.33
N VAL A 53 -5.13 -2.56 -7.77
CA VAL A 53 -5.03 -2.79 -6.32
C VAL A 53 -4.67 -1.51 -5.58
N LEU A 54 -3.71 -0.72 -6.11
CA LEU A 54 -3.37 0.58 -5.54
C LEU A 54 -4.60 1.50 -5.46
N LYS A 55 -5.37 1.61 -6.54
CA LYS A 55 -6.61 2.40 -6.57
C LYS A 55 -7.63 1.94 -5.53
N LYS A 56 -7.78 0.63 -5.32
CA LYS A 56 -8.65 0.09 -4.28
C LYS A 56 -8.15 0.43 -2.87
N LEU A 57 -6.85 0.31 -2.62
CA LEU A 57 -6.25 0.67 -1.33
C LEU A 57 -6.42 2.15 -1.03
N CYS A 58 -6.16 3.02 -2.01
CA CYS A 58 -6.44 4.46 -1.93
C CYS A 58 -7.90 4.71 -1.51
N SER A 59 -8.85 4.06 -2.18
CA SER A 59 -10.27 4.17 -1.84
C SER A 59 -10.62 3.64 -0.45
N ILE A 60 -9.97 2.57 0.02
CA ILE A 60 -10.19 2.00 1.37
C ILE A 60 -9.71 2.97 2.46
N TYR A 61 -8.56 3.63 2.23
CA TYR A 61 -7.93 4.51 3.20
C TYR A 61 -8.32 5.98 3.06
N GLY A 62 -9.11 6.34 2.04
CA GLY A 62 -9.56 7.71 1.81
C GLY A 62 -8.44 8.65 1.32
N ILE A 63 -7.43 8.11 0.63
CA ILE A 63 -6.33 8.88 0.04
C ILE A 63 -6.37 8.81 -1.48
N SER A 64 -5.65 9.69 -2.14
CA SER A 64 -5.39 9.68 -3.58
C SER A 64 -4.12 8.88 -3.91
N LEU A 65 -3.90 8.64 -5.21
CA LEU A 65 -2.60 8.12 -5.66
C LEU A 65 -1.48 9.15 -5.48
N ASN A 66 -1.79 10.45 -5.57
CA ASN A 66 -0.79 11.50 -5.37
C ASN A 66 -0.27 11.51 -3.93
N ASP A 67 -1.13 11.29 -2.93
CA ASP A 67 -0.70 11.18 -1.53
C ASP A 67 0.31 10.04 -1.31
N LEU A 68 0.17 8.95 -2.08
CA LEU A 68 1.16 7.88 -2.11
C LEU A 68 2.49 8.36 -2.70
N PHE A 69 2.49 9.13 -3.79
CA PHE A 69 3.70 9.66 -4.44
C PHE A 69 4.37 10.80 -3.66
N ASP A 70 3.60 11.69 -3.04
CA ASP A 70 4.10 12.89 -2.35
C ASP A 70 4.90 12.52 -1.10
N ARG A 71 4.55 11.42 -0.41
CA ARG A 71 5.35 10.86 0.70
C ARG A 71 6.74 10.41 0.30
N PHE A 72 7.07 10.31 -0.99
CA PHE A 72 8.43 10.07 -1.48
C PHE A 72 9.19 11.35 -1.82
N GLN A 73 8.49 12.45 -2.12
CA GLN A 73 9.15 13.72 -2.42
C GLN A 73 9.66 14.41 -1.15
N GLU A 74 9.15 14.06 0.03
CA GLU A 74 9.65 14.57 1.33
C GLU A 74 11.04 14.01 1.73
N TYR A 75 11.58 13.04 1.00
CA TYR A 75 12.90 12.45 1.24
C TYR A 75 13.95 12.80 0.16
N LEU A 76 13.62 13.73 -0.74
CA LEU A 76 14.53 14.33 -1.73
C LEU A 76 14.93 15.76 -1.35
#